data_AF-A0A9D2JI64-F1
#
_entry.id   AF-A0A9D2JI64-F1
#
_cell.length_a   1.000
_cell.length_b   1.000
_cell.length_c   1.000
_cell.angle_alpha   90.00
_cell.angle_beta   90.00
_cell.angle_gamma   90.00
#
_symmetry.space_group_name_H-M   'P 1'
#
loop_
_entity.id
_entity.type
_entity.pdbx_description
1 polymer ?
#
loop_
_entity_poly.entity_id
_entity_poly.type
_entity_poly.pdbx_seq_one_letter_code
_entity_poly.pdbx_strand_id
1 'polypeptide(L)'
;MAELESVLEQKLIDQLCHSESQWTYRPDIRTEEELWDNFRYILEQNNKAKLNDGHLTDSEFAKIKNDLSHASFYDAGKWLVGENGQVYVHVQRGNETLHLLVL
;
A
#
# COMPACT_ATOMS: atom_id res chain seq x y z
N MET A 1 -26.90 -4.33 27.69
CA MET A 1 -26.50 -5.29 26.66
C MET A 1 -25.41 -4.63 25.84
N ALA A 2 -24.29 -5.32 25.55
CA ALA A 2 -23.28 -4.79 24.66
C ALA A 2 -23.88 -4.62 23.25
N GLU A 3 -23.49 -3.57 22.53
CA GLU A 3 -23.87 -3.42 21.12
C GLU A 3 -23.32 -4.59 20.29
N LEU A 4 -24.01 -4.95 19.21
CA LEU A 4 -23.53 -5.96 18.25
C LEU A 4 -22.27 -5.44 17.55
N GLU A 5 -21.30 -6.33 17.32
CA GLU A 5 -20.04 -5.98 16.66
C GLU A 5 -20.25 -5.40 15.25
N SER A 6 -21.21 -5.93 14.49
CA SER A 6 -21.58 -5.38 13.18
C SER A 6 -22.12 -3.93 13.23
N VAL A 7 -22.80 -3.55 14.32
CA VAL A 7 -23.30 -2.19 14.51
C VAL A 7 -22.14 -1.25 14.86
N LEU A 8 -21.19 -1.74 15.66
CA LEU A 8 -19.98 -0.99 16.00
C LEU A 8 -19.09 -0.79 14.77
N GLU A 9 -18.91 -1.83 13.95
CA GLU A 9 -18.14 -1.80 12.72
C GLU A 9 -18.70 -0.77 11.74
N GLN A 10 -20.02 -0.80 11.46
CA GLN A 10 -20.65 0.14 10.53
C GLN A 10 -20.48 1.60 11.00
N LYS A 11 -20.70 1.87 12.29
CA LYS A 11 -20.49 3.22 12.86
C LYS A 11 -19.05 3.69 12.69
N LEU A 12 -18.07 2.80 12.87
CA LEU A 12 -16.66 3.13 12.71
C LEU A 12 -16.31 3.42 11.25
N ILE A 13 -16.80 2.60 10.31
CA ILE A 13 -16.62 2.83 8.86
C ILE A 13 -17.23 4.18 8.46
N ASP A 14 -18.46 4.46 8.88
CA ASP A 14 -19.15 5.70 8.58
C ASP A 14 -18.37 6.91 9.11
N GLN A 15 -17.88 6.83 10.36
CA GLN A 15 -17.06 7.87 10.98
C GLN A 15 -15.74 8.07 10.23
N LEU A 16 -15.06 6.97 9.85
CA LEU A 16 -13.82 7.02 9.09
C LEU A 16 -14.04 7.52 7.67
N CYS A 17 -15.23 7.46 7.07
CA CYS A 17 -15.46 7.91 5.69
C CYS A 17 -16.16 9.28 5.60
N HIS A 18 -16.44 9.94 6.73
CA HIS A 18 -17.21 11.19 6.76
C HIS A 18 -16.35 12.45 6.53
N SER A 19 -16.93 13.51 5.97
CA SER A 19 -16.28 14.83 5.75
C SER A 19 -14.99 14.77 4.91
N GLU A 20 -14.01 15.63 5.19
CA GLU A 20 -12.65 15.57 4.61
C GLU A 20 -11.84 14.42 5.20
N SER A 21 -12.34 13.19 5.07
CA SER A 21 -11.61 12.02 5.55
C SER A 21 -10.51 11.57 4.60
N GLN A 22 -9.42 11.08 5.19
CA GLN A 22 -8.31 10.42 4.51
C GLN A 22 -8.60 8.94 4.20
N TRP A 23 -9.71 8.37 4.68
CA TRP A 23 -10.02 6.96 4.53
C TRP A 23 -11.14 6.72 3.53
N THR A 24 -10.91 5.78 2.62
CA THR A 24 -11.90 5.30 1.67
C THR A 24 -12.22 3.84 1.98
N TYR A 25 -13.49 3.56 2.29
CA TYR A 25 -13.93 2.18 2.45
C TYR A 25 -13.89 1.43 1.11
N ARG A 26 -13.23 0.27 1.08
CA ARG A 26 -13.05 -0.56 -0.12
C ARG A 26 -13.64 -1.96 0.10
N PRO A 27 -14.98 -2.11 0.00
CA PRO A 27 -15.65 -3.41 0.18
C PRO A 27 -15.36 -4.39 -0.97
N ASP A 28 -14.77 -3.90 -2.06
CA ASP A 28 -14.40 -4.65 -3.25
C ASP A 28 -13.09 -5.43 -3.08
N ILE A 29 -12.20 -5.04 -2.17
CA ILE A 29 -10.95 -5.77 -1.90
C ILE A 29 -11.24 -6.90 -0.90
N ARG A 30 -11.27 -8.14 -1.39
CA ARG A 30 -11.59 -9.33 -0.57
C ARG A 30 -10.57 -10.45 -0.68
N THR A 31 -9.64 -10.34 -1.62
CA THR A 31 -8.59 -11.31 -1.88
C THR A 31 -7.21 -10.68 -1.77
N GLU A 32 -6.19 -11.52 -1.58
CA GLU A 32 -4.80 -11.06 -1.56
C GLU A 32 -4.39 -10.44 -2.91
N GLU A 33 -4.89 -10.98 -4.02
CA GLU A 33 -4.63 -10.45 -5.36
C GLU A 33 -5.16 -9.02 -5.52
N GLU A 34 -6.41 -8.79 -5.13
CA GLU A 34 -7.03 -7.44 -5.14
C GLU A 34 -6.28 -6.48 -4.21
N LEU A 35 -5.76 -6.96 -3.08
CA LEU A 35 -4.95 -6.15 -2.16
C LEU A 35 -3.62 -5.74 -2.81
N TRP A 36 -2.96 -6.67 -3.50
CA TRP A 36 -1.74 -6.39 -4.26
C TRP A 36 -1.99 -5.42 -5.41
N ASP A 37 -3.09 -5.55 -6.13
CA ASP A 37 -3.47 -4.64 -7.21
C ASP A 37 -3.75 -3.23 -6.68
N ASN A 38 -4.43 -3.14 -5.54
CA ASN A 38 -4.64 -1.86 -4.87
C ASN A 38 -3.32 -1.23 -4.41
N PHE A 39 -2.40 -2.03 -3.85
CA PHE A 39 -1.07 -1.55 -3.48
C PHE A 39 -0.28 -1.06 -4.70
N ARG A 40 -0.29 -1.81 -5.81
CA ARG A 40 0.34 -1.41 -7.07
C ARG A 40 -0.19 -0.07 -7.56
N TYR A 41 -1.52 0.07 -7.58
CA TYR A 41 -2.18 1.30 -7.99
C TYR A 41 -1.70 2.49 -7.14
N ILE A 42 -1.73 2.38 -5.81
CA ILE A 42 -1.30 3.46 -4.89
C ILE A 42 0.17 3.80 -5.12
N LEU A 43 1.04 2.78 -5.21
CA LEU A 43 2.47 2.97 -5.42
C LEU A 43 2.75 3.71 -6.74
N GLU A 44 2.06 3.35 -7.82
CA GLU A 44 2.17 4.03 -9.11
C GLU A 44 1.63 5.47 -9.05
N GLN A 45 0.50 5.70 -8.38
CA GLN A 45 -0.05 7.05 -8.21
C GLN A 45 0.91 7.96 -7.45
N ASN A 46 1.51 7.47 -6.35
CA ASN A 46 2.44 8.23 -5.53
C ASN A 46 3.76 8.55 -6.26
N ASN A 47 4.10 7.76 -7.29
CA ASN A 47 5.38 7.85 -7.98
C ASN A 47 5.26 8.18 -9.48
N LYS A 48 4.12 8.74 -9.95
CA LYS A 48 3.89 9.07 -11.37
C LYS A 48 5.05 9.81 -12.03
N ALA A 49 5.58 10.83 -11.37
CA ALA A 49 6.70 11.61 -11.88
C ALA A 49 7.98 10.78 -12.05
N LYS A 50 8.25 9.82 -11.14
CA LYS A 50 9.40 8.91 -11.24
C LYS A 50 9.19 7.81 -12.26
N LEU A 51 7.95 7.47 -12.56
CA LEU A 51 7.58 6.47 -13.54
C LEU A 51 7.36 7.05 -14.94
N ASN A 52 7.53 8.37 -15.12
CA ASN A 52 7.22 9.10 -16.36
C ASN A 52 5.78 8.80 -16.87
N ASP A 53 4.81 8.81 -15.95
CA ASP A 53 3.40 8.45 -16.19
C ASP A 53 3.16 7.02 -16.72
N GLY A 54 4.21 6.19 -16.73
CA GLY A 54 4.11 4.77 -17.04
C GLY A 54 3.69 3.91 -15.84
N HIS A 55 3.32 2.67 -16.13
CA HIS A 55 3.04 1.66 -15.12
C HIS A 55 4.28 0.82 -14.80
N LEU A 56 4.27 0.15 -13.66
CA LEU A 56 5.20 -0.93 -13.40
C LEU A 56 4.86 -2.10 -14.32
N THR A 57 5.87 -2.86 -14.73
CA THR A 57 5.68 -4.17 -15.35
C THR A 57 5.48 -5.24 -14.28
N ASP A 58 4.92 -6.39 -14.64
CA ASP A 58 4.70 -7.46 -13.66
C ASP A 58 6.00 -7.99 -13.06
N SER A 59 7.10 -7.98 -13.82
CA SER A 59 8.42 -8.37 -13.31
C SER A 59 9.02 -7.34 -12.36
N GLU A 60 8.82 -6.03 -12.62
CA GLU A 60 9.21 -4.98 -11.67
C GLU A 60 8.39 -5.09 -10.38
N PHE A 61 7.07 -5.30 -10.50
CA PHE A 61 6.20 -5.41 -9.35
C PHE A 61 6.43 -6.69 -8.54
N ALA A 62 6.78 -7.81 -9.18
CA ALA A 62 7.17 -9.03 -8.48
C ALA A 62 8.40 -8.84 -7.59
N LYS A 63 9.37 -8.01 -8.01
CA LYS A 63 10.52 -7.65 -7.16
C LYS A 63 10.08 -6.86 -5.93
N ILE A 64 9.18 -5.90 -6.12
CA ILE A 64 8.60 -5.12 -5.02
C ILE A 64 7.87 -6.04 -4.03
N LYS A 65 7.06 -7.00 -4.50
CA LYS A 65 6.40 -7.98 -3.61
C LYS A 65 7.40 -8.76 -2.76
N ASN A 66 8.56 -9.13 -3.33
CA ASN A 66 9.62 -9.79 -2.57
C ASN A 66 10.25 -8.87 -1.52
N ASP A 67 10.45 -7.59 -1.83
CA ASP A 67 11.00 -6.60 -0.87
C ASP A 67 10.07 -6.38 0.33
N LEU A 68 8.75 -6.45 0.12
CA LEU A 68 7.73 -6.37 1.17
C LEU A 68 7.54 -7.70 1.93
N SER A 69 8.16 -8.79 1.47
CA SER A 69 8.02 -10.12 2.08
C SER A 69 9.08 -10.31 3.16
N HIS A 70 8.69 -10.05 4.41
CA HIS A 70 9.59 -10.14 5.55
C HIS A 70 9.45 -11.47 6.30
N ALA A 71 10.55 -11.94 6.90
CA ALA A 71 10.58 -13.20 7.66
C ALA A 71 9.75 -13.16 8.95
N SER A 72 9.49 -11.97 9.50
CA SER A 72 8.72 -11.79 10.72
C SER A 72 7.96 -10.46 10.72
N PHE A 73 6.89 -10.39 11.50
CA PHE A 73 6.15 -9.14 11.74
C PHE A 73 7.04 -8.04 12.36
N TYR A 74 8.04 -8.41 13.15
CA TYR A 74 8.99 -7.48 13.73
C TYR A 74 9.89 -6.84 12.65
N ASP A 75 10.36 -7.63 11.70
CA ASP A 75 11.16 -7.12 10.58
C ASP A 75 10.34 -6.23 9.65
N ALA A 76 9.08 -6.61 9.38
CA ALA A 76 8.14 -5.76 8.65
C ALA A 76 7.89 -4.42 9.37
N GLY A 77 7.70 -4.46 10.69
CA GLY A 77 7.53 -3.25 11.50
C GLY A 77 8.76 -2.34 11.46
N LYS A 78 9.97 -2.88 11.58
CA LYS A 78 11.22 -2.10 11.42
C LYS A 78 11.31 -1.47 10.03
N TRP A 79 10.94 -2.20 8.99
CA TRP A 79 10.96 -1.70 7.63
C TRP A 79 9.96 -0.55 7.42
N LEU A 80 8.75 -0.67 7.97
CA LEU A 80 7.70 0.35 7.90
C LEU A 80 8.04 1.66 8.63
N VAL A 81 8.90 1.63 9.66
CA VAL A 81 9.38 2.85 10.32
C VAL A 81 10.18 3.72 9.33
N GLY A 82 10.87 3.07 8.39
CA GLY A 82 11.64 3.75 7.35
C GLY A 82 12.74 4.65 7.90
N GLU A 83 13.29 5.48 7.02
CA GLU A 83 14.21 6.55 7.39
C GLU A 83 13.44 7.88 7.43
N ASN A 84 13.41 8.54 8.60
CA ASN A 84 12.61 9.75 8.82
C ASN A 84 11.10 9.58 8.51
N GLY A 85 10.56 8.37 8.70
CA GLY A 85 9.16 8.05 8.39
C GLY A 85 8.87 7.83 6.91
N GLN A 86 9.90 7.74 6.07
CA GLN A 86 9.76 7.44 4.65
C GLN A 86 10.26 6.04 4.32
N VAL A 87 9.49 5.32 3.52
CA VAL A 87 9.80 3.96 3.08
C VAL A 87 9.91 3.92 1.56
N TYR A 88 10.98 3.29 1.07
CA TYR A 88 11.24 3.16 -0.35
C TYR A 88 11.38 1.70 -0.76
N VAL A 89 10.95 1.40 -2.00
CA VAL A 89 11.26 0.16 -2.70
C VAL A 89 12.09 0.45 -3.94
N HIS A 90 12.85 -0.53 -4.38
CA HIS A 90 13.83 -0.35 -5.46
C HIS A 90 13.55 -1.27 -6.63
N VAL A 91 13.44 -0.69 -7.83
CA VAL A 91 13.31 -1.47 -9.07
C VAL A 91 14.32 -1.02 -10.11
N GLN A 92 14.83 -1.98 -10.89
CA GLN A 92 15.71 -1.72 -12.01
C GLN A 92 14.87 -1.58 -13.29
N ARG A 93 14.96 -0.42 -13.94
CA ARG A 93 14.34 -0.14 -15.23
C ARG A 93 15.43 0.21 -16.24
N GLY A 94 15.74 -0.75 -17.12
CA GLY A 94 16.91 -0.63 -17.99
C GLY A 94 18.20 -0.57 -17.18
N ASN A 95 18.94 0.54 -17.31
CA ASN A 95 20.17 0.80 -16.57
C ASN A 95 19.97 1.72 -15.36
N GLU A 96 18.73 2.11 -15.06
CA GLU A 96 18.39 3.04 -13.99
C GLU A 96 17.72 2.33 -12.82
N THR A 97 18.07 2.74 -11.61
CA THR A 97 17.40 2.30 -10.38
C THR A 97 16.36 3.34 -9.99
N LEU A 98 15.10 2.94 -9.94
CA LEU A 98 14.01 3.78 -9.45
C LEU A 98 13.83 3.55 -7.94
N HIS A 99 13.72 4.66 -7.21
CA HIS A 99 13.42 4.67 -5.77
C HIS A 99 11.98 5.11 -5.58
N LEU A 100 11.06 4.17 -5.38
CA LEU A 100 9.63 4.45 -5.31
C LEU A 100 9.21 4.62 -3.85
N LEU A 101 8.56 5.75 -3.55
CA LEU A 101 8.03 6.06 -2.23
C LEU A 101 6.80 5.21 -1.96
N VAL A 102 6.82 4.45 -0.87
CA VAL A 102 5.69 3.64 -0.40
C VAL A 102 4.81 4.45 0.57
N LEU A 103 5.44 4.97 1.62
CA LEU A 103 4.88 5.80 2.69
C LEU A 103 5.84 6.96 2.98
#